data_AF-A0A561QSB3-F1
#
_entry.id   AF-A0A561QSB3-F1
#
_cell.length_a   1.000
_cell.length_b   1.000
_cell.length_c   1.000
_cell.angle_alpha   90.00
_cell.angle_beta   90.00
_cell.angle_gamma   90.00
#
_symmetry.space_group_name_H-M   'P 1'
#
loop_
_entity.id
_entity.type
_entity.pdbx_description
1 polymer ?
#
loop_
_entity_poly.entity_id
_entity_poly.type
_entity_poly.pdbx_seq_one_letter_code
_entity_poly.pdbx_strand_id
1 'polypeptide(L)'
;MTIIASTPANLTVELTPTQVRCLKLAKDGDLHPQEDGKKWTHLNATVTYSKSDRFKERPQKIKFATTVTVEQLREHGHLRVLDAEGNAAETPHAITMAGKIWLLKHK
;
A
#
# COMPACT_ATOMS: atom_id res chain seq x y z
N MET A 1 22.01 -20.88 4.60
CA MET A 1 21.38 -20.33 3.37
C MET A 1 19.88 -20.49 3.55
N THR A 2 19.23 -19.52 4.20
CA THR A 2 17.81 -19.63 4.59
C THR A 2 16.97 -19.14 3.42
N ILE A 3 16.22 -20.06 2.82
CA ILE A 3 15.32 -19.76 1.72
C ILE A 3 14.15 -18.97 2.29
N ILE A 4 14.08 -17.66 2.02
CA ILE A 4 12.97 -16.82 2.46
C ILE A 4 11.77 -17.21 1.58
N ALA A 5 10.87 -18.03 2.12
CA ALA A 5 9.67 -18.44 1.42
C ALA A 5 8.77 -17.20 1.20
N SER A 6 8.69 -16.75 -0.06
CA SER A 6 7.70 -15.75 -0.47
C SER A 6 6.31 -16.29 -0.16
N THR A 7 5.51 -15.55 0.61
CA THR A 7 4.10 -15.89 0.88
C THR A 7 3.37 -16.14 -0.45
N PRO A 8 2.69 -17.29 -0.63
CA PRO A 8 1.99 -17.58 -1.87
C PRO A 8 0.83 -16.60 -2.06
N ALA A 9 0.74 -16.02 -3.25
CA ALA A 9 -0.27 -15.01 -3.52
C ALA A 9 -1.67 -15.63 -3.65
N ASN A 10 -2.65 -15.08 -2.92
CA ASN A 10 -4.03 -15.52 -2.97
C ASN A 10 -4.85 -14.63 -3.91
N LEU A 11 -5.13 -15.11 -5.13
CA LEU A 11 -5.88 -14.33 -6.13
C LEU A 11 -7.41 -14.35 -5.94
N THR A 12 -7.93 -15.20 -5.05
CA THR A 12 -9.38 -15.42 -4.84
C THR A 12 -9.88 -14.87 -3.51
N VAL A 13 -9.01 -14.24 -2.71
CA VAL A 13 -9.41 -13.63 -1.44
C VAL A 13 -10.35 -12.44 -1.68
N GLU A 14 -11.44 -12.36 -0.92
CA GLU A 14 -12.30 -11.17 -0.91
C GLU A 14 -11.69 -10.10 0.00
N LEU A 15 -11.32 -8.96 -0.59
CA LEU A 15 -10.74 -7.85 0.16
C LEU A 15 -11.83 -6.90 0.67
N THR A 16 -11.69 -6.49 1.92
CA THR A 16 -12.54 -5.44 2.51
C THR A 16 -12.35 -4.10 1.79
N PRO A 17 -13.32 -3.16 1.85
CA PRO A 17 -13.16 -1.84 1.23
C PRO A 17 -11.90 -1.09 1.68
N THR A 18 -11.45 -1.29 2.93
CA THR A 18 -10.22 -0.68 3.45
C THR A 18 -8.97 -1.28 2.82
N GLN A 19 -8.93 -2.61 2.68
CA GLN A 19 -7.84 -3.32 1.98
C GLN A 19 -7.79 -2.92 0.50
N VAL A 20 -8.95 -2.81 -0.17
CA VAL A 20 -9.00 -2.33 -1.56
C VAL A 20 -8.46 -0.90 -1.69
N ARG A 21 -8.79 0.01 -0.76
CA ARG A 21 -8.24 1.38 -0.75
C ARG A 21 -6.72 1.39 -0.55
N CYS A 22 -6.20 0.57 0.36
CA CYS A 22 -4.76 0.43 0.56
C CYS A 22 -4.06 -0.14 -0.68
N LEU A 23 -4.65 -1.17 -1.32
CA LEU A 23 -4.08 -1.76 -2.53
C LEU A 23 -4.11 -0.78 -3.71
N LYS A 24 -5.15 0.05 -3.85
CA LYS A 24 -5.20 1.15 -4.81
C LYS A 24 -4.12 2.19 -4.53
N LEU A 25 -3.87 2.53 -3.25
CA LEU A 25 -2.77 3.43 -2.88
C LEU A 25 -1.40 2.84 -3.26
N ALA A 26 -1.17 1.56 -2.99
CA ALA A 26 0.07 0.85 -3.33
C ALA A 26 0.28 0.69 -4.85
N LYS A 27 -0.80 0.70 -5.64
CA LYS A 27 -0.73 0.73 -7.11
C LYS A 27 -0.15 2.06 -7.61
N ASP A 28 -0.45 3.15 -6.93
CA ASP A 28 -0.01 4.50 -7.32
C ASP A 28 1.44 4.80 -6.88
N GLY A 29 2.03 3.99 -5.99
CA GLY A 29 3.40 4.12 -5.51
C GLY A 29 3.67 3.27 -4.26
N ASP A 30 4.94 3.11 -3.91
CA ASP A 30 5.35 2.31 -2.75
C ASP A 30 4.91 2.94 -1.43
N LEU A 31 4.55 2.11 -0.46
CA LEU A 31 4.07 2.52 0.84
C LEU A 31 5.23 2.61 1.83
N HIS A 32 5.45 3.80 2.38
CA HIS A 32 6.43 4.08 3.42
C HIS A 32 5.74 4.30 4.76
N PRO A 33 6.28 3.77 5.86
CA PRO A 33 5.78 4.08 7.19
C PRO A 33 6.01 5.56 7.50
N GLN A 34 5.09 6.17 8.24
CA GLN A 34 5.19 7.54 8.71
C GLN A 34 5.78 7.59 10.13
N GLU A 35 6.17 8.78 10.59
CA GLU A 35 6.80 9.00 11.91
C GLU A 35 6.00 8.40 13.08
N ASP A 36 4.66 8.31 12.96
CA ASP A 36 3.79 7.71 13.98
C ASP A 36 3.79 6.18 14.00
N GLY A 37 4.46 5.51 13.05
CA GLY A 37 4.57 4.06 12.89
C GLY A 37 3.25 3.33 12.62
N LYS A 38 2.14 4.06 12.53
CA LYS A 38 0.78 3.51 12.42
C LYS A 38 0.18 3.74 11.04
N LYS A 39 0.74 4.68 10.28
CA LYS A 39 0.27 5.06 8.96
C LYS A 39 1.31 4.79 7.90
N TRP A 40 0.81 4.48 6.72
CA TRP A 40 1.58 4.17 5.53
C TRP A 40 1.07 4.99 4.36
N THR A 41 1.97 5.68 3.67
CA THR A 41 1.65 6.47 2.45
C THR A 41 2.89 6.60 1.57
N HIS A 42 2.80 7.30 0.45
CA HIS A 42 3.94 7.49 -0.45
C HIS A 42 5.04 8.34 0.20
N LEU A 43 6.29 8.13 -0.21
CA LEU A 43 7.40 8.98 0.21
C LEU A 43 7.11 10.44 -0.18
N ASN A 44 7.30 11.37 0.76
CA ASN A 44 7.04 12.80 0.57
C ASN A 44 5.59 13.12 0.14
N ALA A 45 4.62 12.33 0.58
CA ALA A 45 3.20 12.63 0.35
C ALA A 45 2.86 14.03 0.89
N THR A 46 2.45 14.93 0.00
CA THR A 46 2.10 16.32 0.32
C THR A 46 0.62 16.57 0.03
N VAL A 47 0.05 17.57 0.70
CA VAL A 47 -1.31 18.03 0.40
C VAL A 47 -1.31 18.61 -1.01
N THR A 48 -2.17 18.05 -1.87
CA THR A 48 -2.33 18.49 -3.25
C THR A 48 -3.72 19.08 -3.47
N TYR A 49 -3.93 19.71 -4.62
CA TYR A 49 -5.18 20.36 -4.98
C TYR A 49 -5.65 19.85 -6.34
N SER A 50 -6.95 19.93 -6.60
CA SER A 50 -7.47 19.63 -7.94
C SER A 50 -6.85 20.57 -8.97
N LYS A 51 -6.54 20.06 -10.17
CA LYS A 51 -6.08 20.89 -11.29
C LYS A 51 -7.08 22.00 -11.66
N SER A 52 -8.38 21.78 -11.40
CA SER A 52 -9.44 22.78 -11.62
C SER A 52 -9.56 23.80 -10.49
N ASP A 53 -9.00 23.52 -9.31
CA ASP A 53 -9.05 24.40 -8.14
C ASP A 53 -7.88 25.38 -8.19
N ARG A 54 -8.06 26.45 -8.99
CA ARG A 54 -7.03 27.47 -9.21
C ARG A 54 -6.67 28.23 -7.93
N PHE A 55 -7.61 28.32 -6.99
CA PHE A 55 -7.44 29.06 -5.74
C PHE A 55 -6.95 28.17 -4.60
N LYS A 56 -6.83 26.86 -4.81
CA LYS A 56 -6.37 25.89 -3.80
C LYS A 56 -7.21 25.96 -2.51
N GLU A 57 -8.51 26.17 -2.67
CA GLU A 57 -9.44 26.29 -1.53
C GLU A 57 -9.77 24.93 -0.93
N ARG A 58 -9.67 23.86 -1.72
CA ARG A 58 -10.10 22.51 -1.34
C ARG A 58 -8.91 21.55 -1.34
N PRO A 59 -8.15 21.50 -0.24
CA PRO A 59 -7.03 20.58 -0.11
C PRO A 59 -7.50 19.13 -0.21
N GLN A 60 -6.80 18.33 -1.01
CA GLN A 60 -7.01 16.88 -1.08
C GLN A 60 -6.31 16.21 0.09
N LYS A 61 -7.08 15.42 0.85
CA LYS A 61 -6.52 14.65 1.97
C LYS A 61 -5.49 13.65 1.46
N ILE A 62 -4.33 13.61 2.11
CA ILE A 62 -3.34 12.56 1.91
C ILE A 62 -4.00 11.24 2.29
N LYS A 63 -3.99 10.29 1.35
CA LYS A 63 -4.47 8.93 1.59
C LYS A 63 -3.41 8.17 2.38
N PHE A 64 -3.85 7.41 3.37
CA PHE A 64 -2.99 6.54 4.15
C PHE A 64 -3.65 5.17 4.35
N ALA A 65 -2.80 4.17 4.60
CA ALA A 65 -3.21 2.86 5.10
C ALA A 65 -2.73 2.70 6.55
N THR A 66 -3.37 1.78 7.29
CA THR A 66 -2.91 1.39 8.62
C THR A 66 -1.95 0.21 8.54
N THR A 67 -1.07 0.07 9.52
CA THR A 67 -0.15 -1.08 9.63
C THR A 67 -0.88 -2.42 9.51
N VAL A 68 -2.01 -2.58 10.22
CA VAL A 68 -2.85 -3.77 10.14
C VAL A 68 -3.29 -4.09 8.70
N THR A 69 -3.66 -3.07 7.92
CA THR A 69 -4.11 -3.29 6.53
C THR A 69 -2.94 -3.70 5.63
N VAL A 70 -1.76 -3.10 5.84
CA VAL A 70 -0.54 -3.43 5.10
C VAL A 70 -0.09 -4.86 5.39
N GLU A 71 -0.11 -5.27 6.66
CA GLU A 71 0.23 -6.62 7.10
C GLU A 71 -0.71 -7.66 6.49
N GLN A 72 -2.02 -7.45 6.56
CA GLN A 72 -3.01 -8.37 5.96
C GLN A 72 -2.80 -8.51 4.44
N LEU A 73 -2.57 -7.41 3.73
CA LEU A 73 -2.32 -7.47 2.29
C LEU A 73 -0.98 -8.13 1.95
N ARG A 74 0.02 -8.02 2.81
CA ARG A 74 1.29 -8.76 2.69
C ARG A 74 1.08 -10.26 2.92
N GLU A 75 0.30 -10.63 3.94
CA GLU A 75 -0.08 -12.02 4.22
C GLU A 75 -0.90 -12.64 3.09
N HIS A 76 -1.69 -11.85 2.37
CA HIS A 76 -2.38 -12.31 1.15
C HIS A 76 -1.47 -12.36 -0.10
N GLY A 77 -0.20 -11.93 0.02
CA GLY A 77 0.75 -11.87 -1.09
C GLY A 77 0.46 -10.76 -2.10
N HIS A 78 -0.33 -9.75 -1.73
CA HIS A 78 -0.65 -8.59 -2.56
C HIS A 78 0.36 -7.44 -2.38
N LEU A 79 1.07 -7.40 -1.25
CA LEU A 79 2.20 -6.52 -0.99
C LEU A 79 3.46 -7.33 -0.71
N ARG A 80 4.63 -6.74 -1.00
CA ARG A 80 5.93 -7.29 -0.63
C ARG A 80 6.78 -6.20 0.02
N VAL A 81 7.63 -6.61 0.95
CA VAL A 81 8.66 -5.75 1.53
C VAL A 81 9.74 -5.49 0.46
N LEU A 82 10.24 -4.25 0.36
CA LEU A 82 11.29 -3.91 -0.60
C LEU A 82 12.71 -4.25 -0.15
N ASP A 83 12.97 -4.23 1.16
CA ASP A 83 14.20 -4.72 1.77
C ASP A 83 13.90 -5.97 2.61
N ALA A 84 14.38 -7.12 2.16
CA ALA A 84 14.11 -8.41 2.79
C ALA A 84 14.89 -8.63 4.09
N GLU A 85 15.95 -7.84 4.32
CA GLU A 85 16.81 -7.96 5.51
C GLU A 85 16.41 -6.93 6.60
N GLY A 86 15.60 -5.94 6.23
CA GLY A 86 15.10 -4.90 7.11
C GLY A 86 13.90 -5.30 7.97
N ASN A 87 13.66 -4.53 9.04
CA ASN A 87 12.43 -4.67 9.83
C ASN A 87 11.22 -4.32 8.94
N ALA A 88 10.31 -5.26 8.74
CA ALA A 88 9.14 -5.05 7.91
C ALA A 88 8.18 -3.98 8.46
N ALA A 89 8.28 -3.57 9.72
CA ALA A 89 7.52 -2.43 10.25
C ALA A 89 8.07 -1.07 9.78
N GLU A 90 9.34 -1.03 9.37
CA GLU A 90 10.07 0.19 9.00
C GLU A 90 10.41 0.24 7.50
N THR A 91 10.27 -0.89 6.84
CA THR A 91 10.67 -1.04 5.45
C THR A 91 9.53 -0.72 4.49
N PRO A 92 9.78 -0.02 3.37
CA PRO A 92 8.75 0.26 2.38
C PRO A 92 8.16 -1.00 1.74
N HIS A 93 6.89 -0.92 1.33
CA HIS A 93 6.14 -2.01 0.73
C HIS A 93 5.69 -1.66 -0.70
N ALA A 94 5.91 -2.59 -1.63
CA ALA A 94 5.48 -2.46 -3.01
C ALA A 94 4.32 -3.42 -3.33
N ILE A 95 3.44 -3.01 -4.24
CA ILE A 95 2.40 -3.90 -4.77
C ILE A 95 3.00 -5.04 -5.60
N THR A 96 2.54 -6.26 -5.37
CA THR A 96 2.94 -7.44 -6.15
C THR A 96 2.16 -7.52 -7.47
N MET A 97 2.61 -8.40 -8.38
CA MET A 97 1.83 -8.71 -9.58
C MET A 97 0.45 -9.27 -9.25
N ALA A 98 0.34 -10.09 -8.20
CA ALA A 98 -0.95 -10.62 -7.78
C ALA A 98 -1.90 -9.51 -7.30
N GLY A 99 -1.40 -8.54 -6.52
CA GLY A 99 -2.19 -7.37 -6.14
C GLY A 99 -2.70 -6.57 -7.35
N LYS A 100 -1.84 -6.36 -8.35
CA LYS A 100 -2.25 -5.68 -9.61
C LYS A 100 -3.32 -6.47 -10.36
N ILE A 101 -3.17 -7.79 -10.48
CA ILE A 101 -4.15 -8.67 -11.15
C ILE A 101 -5.47 -8.68 -10.38
N TRP A 102 -5.44 -8.71 -9.05
CA TRP A 102 -6.64 -8.66 -8.23
C TRP A 102 -7.43 -7.36 -8.49
N LEU A 103 -6.76 -6.19 -8.48
CA LEU A 103 -7.40 -4.90 -8.80
C LEU A 103 -7.96 -4.84 -10.22
N LEU A 104 -7.31 -5.51 -11.18
CA LEU A 104 -7.79 -5.55 -12.56
C LEU A 104 -9.11 -6.32 -12.68
N LYS A 105 -9.27 -7.41 -11.90
CA LYS A 105 -10.46 -8.27 -11.89
C LYS A 105 -11.64 -7.67 -11.14
N HIS A 106 -11.40 -6.80 -10.15
CA HIS A 106 -12.41 -6.25 -9.23
C HIS A 106 -12.54 -4.71 -9.36
N LYS A 107 -12.64 -4.21 -10.60
CA LYS A 107 -12.69 -2.77 -10.91
C LYS A 107 -13.90 -2.06 -10.31
#